data_AF-A0A9W4DTJ3-F1
#
_entry.id   AF-A0A9W4DTJ3-F1
#
_cell.length_a   1.000
_cell.length_b   1.000
_cell.length_c   1.000
_cell.angle_alpha   90.00
_cell.angle_beta   90.00
_cell.angle_gamma   90.00
#
_symmetry.space_group_name_H-M   'P 1'
#
loop_
_entity.id
_entity.type
_entity.pdbx_description
1 polymer ?
#
loop_
_entity_poly.entity_id
_entity_poly.type
_entity_poly.pdbx_seq_one_letter_code
_entity_poly.pdbx_strand_id
1 'polypeptide(L)'
;MDLSVDLDQVVWWMRTSPQSPTLQNMICSRPTEDGWVTLKDDVLTVVSGGGRECEQLAGDAEVLAAYEKWFGFTLPQRPTPGPHARSDPSRVMAVDQD
;
A
#
# COMPACT_ATOMS: atom_id res chain seq x y z
N MET A 1 -30.78 -6.00 -12.55
CA MET A 1 -29.93 -5.76 -11.37
C MET A 1 -28.91 -4.73 -11.78
N ASP A 2 -28.86 -3.60 -11.08
CA ASP A 2 -27.94 -2.52 -11.40
C ASP A 2 -26.65 -2.72 -10.60
N LEU A 3 -25.61 -3.17 -11.29
CA LEU A 3 -24.28 -3.42 -10.71
C LEU A 3 -23.63 -2.16 -10.12
N SER A 4 -24.08 -0.96 -10.49
CA SER A 4 -23.52 0.29 -9.95
C SER A 4 -23.86 0.47 -8.47
N VAL A 5 -25.07 0.11 -8.04
CA VAL A 5 -25.49 0.22 -6.64
C VAL A 5 -24.70 -0.73 -5.74
N ASP A 6 -24.44 -1.96 -6.21
CA ASP A 6 -23.64 -2.94 -5.46
C ASP A 6 -22.19 -2.46 -5.30
N LEU A 7 -21.62 -1.84 -6.34
CA LEU A 7 -20.27 -1.28 -6.29
C LEU A 7 -20.19 -0.07 -5.34
N ASP A 8 -21.19 0.81 -5.37
CA ASP A 8 -21.24 1.99 -4.50
C ASP A 8 -21.25 1.61 -3.02
N GLN A 9 -21.95 0.53 -2.65
CA GLN A 9 -21.94 0.01 -1.29
C GLN A 9 -20.55 -0.49 -0.87
N VAL A 10 -19.85 -1.22 -1.74
CA VAL A 10 -18.49 -1.70 -1.47
C VAL A 10 -17.51 -0.53 -1.34
N VAL A 11 -17.58 0.46 -2.24
CA VAL A 11 -16.73 1.65 -2.18
C VAL A 11 -17.01 2.46 -0.92
N TRP A 12 -18.28 2.62 -0.54
CA TRP A 12 -18.65 3.28 0.71
C TRP A 12 -18.04 2.56 1.91
N TRP A 13 -18.19 1.23 2.00
CA TRP A 13 -17.62 0.44 3.09
C TRP A 13 -16.08 0.57 3.14
N MET A 14 -15.41 0.44 2.00
CA MET A 14 -13.95 0.59 1.90
C MET A 14 -13.47 1.97 2.40
N ARG A 15 -14.25 3.03 2.15
CA ARG A 15 -13.86 4.40 2.52
C ARG A 15 -14.26 4.83 3.92
N THR A 16 -15.13 4.09 4.61
CA THR A 16 -15.74 4.55 5.87
C THR A 16 -15.69 3.57 7.02
N SER A 17 -15.61 2.26 6.75
CA SER A 17 -15.62 1.25 7.80
C SER A 17 -14.27 1.16 8.52
N PRO A 18 -14.21 1.20 9.86
CA PRO A 18 -12.99 0.94 10.63
C PRO A 18 -12.34 -0.43 10.36
N GLN A 19 -13.12 -1.36 9.82
CA GLN A 19 -12.65 -2.70 9.44
C GLN A 19 -12.13 -2.79 8.00
N SER A 20 -12.21 -1.69 7.24
CA SER A 20 -11.75 -1.63 5.86
C SER A 20 -10.24 -1.79 5.75
N PRO A 21 -9.73 -2.68 4.86
CA PRO A 21 -8.31 -2.78 4.57
C PRO A 21 -7.67 -1.45 4.17
N THR A 22 -8.37 -0.57 3.45
CA THR A 22 -7.81 0.71 2.99
C THR A 22 -7.74 1.78 4.08
N LEU A 23 -8.51 1.63 5.18
CA LEU A 23 -8.38 2.50 6.36
C LEU A 23 -7.45 1.89 7.43
N GLN A 24 -7.17 0.58 7.33
CA GLN A 24 -6.30 -0.14 8.26
C GLN A 24 -4.84 -0.21 7.79
N ASN A 25 -4.57 -0.02 6.50
CA ASN A 25 -3.23 -0.15 5.92
C ASN A 25 -2.89 1.08 5.07
N MET A 26 -1.67 1.59 5.22
CA MET A 26 -1.12 2.57 4.30
C MET A 26 -0.33 1.85 3.21
N ILE A 27 -0.84 1.83 1.99
CA ILE A 27 -0.25 1.07 0.89
C ILE A 27 -0.27 1.86 -0.41
N CYS A 28 0.82 1.79 -1.16
CA CYS A 28 0.91 2.21 -2.55
C CYS A 28 1.52 1.05 -3.34
N SER A 29 0.88 0.66 -4.44
CA SER A 29 1.36 -0.43 -5.28
C SER A 29 1.27 -0.04 -6.75
N ARG A 30 2.26 -0.44 -7.53
CA ARG A 30 2.34 -0.15 -8.96
C ARG A 30 2.94 -1.36 -9.70
N PRO A 31 2.38 -1.77 -10.84
CA PRO A 31 3.05 -2.71 -11.71
C PRO A 31 4.34 -2.11 -12.26
N THR A 32 5.35 -2.94 -12.41
CA THR A 32 6.59 -2.66 -13.14
C THR A 32 6.64 -3.50 -14.41
N GLU A 33 7.69 -3.34 -15.24
CA GLU A 33 7.85 -4.12 -16.47
C GLU A 33 7.85 -5.64 -16.21
N ASP A 34 8.51 -6.09 -15.14
CA ASP A 34 8.71 -7.51 -14.82
C ASP A 34 8.07 -7.94 -13.48
N GLY A 35 7.09 -7.17 -12.97
CA GLY A 35 6.48 -7.50 -11.69
C GLY A 35 5.77 -6.34 -11.01
N TRP A 36 6.03 -6.14 -9.72
CA TRP A 36 5.32 -5.17 -8.87
C TRP A 36 6.24 -4.52 -7.86
N VAL A 37 6.00 -3.23 -7.61
CA VAL A 37 6.54 -2.52 -6.46
C VAL A 37 5.40 -2.14 -5.52
N THR A 38 5.58 -2.42 -4.23
CA THR A 38 4.62 -2.10 -3.18
C THR A 38 5.34 -1.43 -2.03
N LEU A 39 4.86 -0.27 -1.61
CA LEU A 39 5.26 0.40 -0.39
C LEU A 39 4.10 0.28 0.59
N LYS A 40 4.29 -0.50 1.66
CA LYS A 40 3.32 -0.67 2.75
C LYS A 40 3.94 -0.17 4.04
N ASP A 41 3.33 0.86 4.61
CA ASP A 41 3.88 1.62 5.74
C ASP A 41 5.33 2.09 5.44
N ASP A 42 6.32 1.44 6.04
CA ASP A 42 7.76 1.69 5.83
C ASP A 42 8.49 0.56 5.11
N VAL A 43 7.76 -0.43 4.63
CA VAL A 43 8.32 -1.61 3.97
C VAL A 43 8.13 -1.48 2.46
N LEU A 44 9.23 -1.37 1.75
CA LEU A 44 9.26 -1.48 0.31
C LEU A 44 9.43 -2.96 -0.08
N THR A 45 8.52 -3.47 -0.90
CA THR A 45 8.60 -4.80 -1.50
C THR A 45 8.69 -4.65 -3.01
N VAL A 46 9.70 -5.25 -3.61
CA VAL A 46 9.85 -5.37 -5.07
C VAL A 46 9.76 -6.84 -5.43
N VAL A 47 8.81 -7.18 -6.29
CA VAL A 47 8.66 -8.50 -6.88
C VAL A 47 9.01 -8.39 -8.35
N SER A 48 9.90 -9.27 -8.82
CA SER A 48 10.30 -9.40 -10.22
C SER A 48 10.44 -10.86 -10.62
N GLY A 49 10.76 -11.16 -11.88
CA GLY A 49 11.14 -12.50 -12.31
C GLY A 49 12.35 -13.08 -11.56
N GLY A 50 13.17 -12.23 -10.93
CA GLY A 50 14.28 -12.62 -10.07
C GLY A 50 13.90 -12.99 -8.63
N GLY A 51 12.64 -12.79 -8.24
CA GLY A 51 12.13 -13.08 -6.91
C GLY A 51 11.60 -11.85 -6.17
N ARG A 52 11.55 -11.96 -4.84
CA ARG A 52 10.97 -10.96 -3.95
C ARG A 52 12.03 -10.38 -3.02
N GLU A 53 12.17 -9.07 -3.04
CA GLU A 53 13.03 -8.31 -2.14
C GLU A 53 12.15 -7.43 -1.25
N CYS A 54 12.44 -7.44 0.06
CA CYS A 54 11.76 -6.60 1.04
C CYS A 54 12.80 -5.77 1.78
N GLU A 55 12.57 -4.46 1.87
CA GLU A 55 13.44 -3.49 2.51
C GLU A 55 12.63 -2.67 3.53
N GLN A 56 13.16 -2.54 4.75
CA GLN A 56 12.63 -1.66 5.77
C GLN A 56 13.30 -0.29 5.63
N LEU A 57 12.53 0.73 5.30
CA LEU A 57 13.02 2.10 5.15
C LEU A 57 13.19 2.73 6.54
N ALA A 58 14.27 3.51 6.71
CA ALA A 58 14.71 4.03 7.99
C ALA A 58 13.94 5.27 8.48
N GLY A 59 13.17 5.91 7.60
CA GLY A 59 12.35 7.06 7.96
C GLY A 59 11.84 7.86 6.77
N ASP A 60 11.29 9.04 7.06
CA ASP A 60 10.50 9.82 6.11
C ASP A 60 11.23 10.19 4.82
N ALA A 61 12.52 10.51 4.91
CA ALA A 61 13.32 10.86 3.73
C ALA A 61 13.42 9.68 2.74
N GLU A 62 13.63 8.46 3.24
CA GLU A 62 13.72 7.27 2.40
C GLU A 62 12.35 6.87 1.83
N VAL A 63 11.29 7.02 2.63
CA VAL A 63 9.90 6.80 2.19
C VAL A 63 9.53 7.75 1.06
N LEU A 64 9.83 9.04 1.20
CA LEU A 64 9.58 10.04 0.16
C LEU A 64 10.40 9.79 -1.10
N ALA A 65 11.68 9.42 -0.95
CA ALA A 65 12.52 9.02 -2.07
C ALA A 65 11.97 7.77 -2.79
N ALA A 66 11.38 6.82 -2.05
CA ALA A 66 10.72 5.66 -2.62
C ALA A 66 9.47 6.04 -3.43
N TYR A 67 8.64 6.98 -2.95
CA TYR A 67 7.50 7.51 -3.72
C TYR A 67 7.96 8.09 -5.07
N GLU A 68 8.98 8.93 -5.04
CA GLU A 68 9.52 9.55 -6.26
C GLU A 68 10.08 8.51 -7.23
N LYS A 69 10.98 7.64 -6.74
CA LYS A 69 11.67 6.62 -7.55
C LYS A 69 10.71 5.60 -8.13
N TRP A 70 9.84 5.03 -7.30
CA TRP A 70 9.06 3.83 -7.64
C TRP A 70 7.64 4.13 -8.06
N PHE A 71 7.09 5.32 -7.81
CA PHE A 71 5.71 5.65 -8.15
C PHE A 71 5.60 6.85 -9.09
N GLY A 72 6.68 7.64 -9.24
CA GLY A 72 6.79 8.68 -10.25
C GLY A 72 6.11 9.99 -9.87
N PHE A 73 5.86 10.20 -8.57
CA PHE A 73 5.35 11.47 -8.04
C PHE A 73 6.03 11.81 -6.72
N THR A 74 6.13 13.10 -6.44
CA THR A 74 6.67 13.60 -5.18
C THR A 74 5.52 13.90 -4.20
N LEU A 75 5.80 13.70 -2.93
CA LEU A 75 4.91 14.12 -1.84
C LEU A 75 5.61 15.21 -1.03
N PRO A 76 4.90 16.28 -0.63
CA PRO A 76 5.49 17.34 0.19
C PRO A 76 5.76 16.86 1.62
N GLN A 77 5.08 15.82 2.07
CA GLN A 77 5.22 15.20 3.38
C GLN A 77 4.85 13.73 3.30
N ARG A 78 5.43 12.92 4.19
CA ARG A 78 5.09 11.50 4.28
C ARG A 78 3.63 11.32 4.70
N PRO A 79 2.87 10.40 4.08
CA PRO A 79 1.54 10.06 4.56
C PRO A 79 1.62 9.41 5.96
N THR A 80 0.70 9.80 6.85
CA THR A 80 0.61 9.25 8.20
C THR A 80 -0.49 8.18 8.28
N PRO A 81 -0.30 7.11 9.06
CA PRO A 81 -1.36 6.13 9.29
C PRO A 81 -2.65 6.77 9.81
N GLY A 82 -3.79 6.28 9.34
CA GLY A 82 -5.11 6.75 9.78
C GLY A 82 -5.48 6.24 11.19
N PRO A 83 -6.59 6.74 11.77
CA PRO A 83 -7.01 6.38 13.13
C PRO A 83 -7.43 4.91 13.31
N HIS A 84 -7.64 4.18 12.21
CA HIS A 84 -7.96 2.76 12.21
C HIS A 84 -6.77 1.90 11.79
N ALA A 85 -5.58 2.48 11.63
CA ALA A 85 -4.40 1.76 11.25
C ALA A 85 -4.13 0.60 12.22
N ARG A 86 -3.85 -0.58 11.67
CA ARG A 86 -3.46 -1.73 12.49
C ARG A 86 -1.96 -1.66 12.77
N SER A 87 -1.58 -1.83 14.03
CA SER A 87 -0.18 -1.79 14.47
C SER A 87 0.54 -3.15 14.38
N ASP A 88 -0.07 -4.15 13.73
CA ASP A 88 0.41 -5.53 13.73
C ASP A 88 1.41 -5.78 12.57
N PRO A 89 2.73 -5.93 12.87
CA PRO A 89 3.76 -6.06 11.85
C PRO A 89 3.72 -7.40 11.10
N SER A 90 3.05 -8.42 11.65
CA SER A 90 3.07 -9.79 11.12
C SER A 90 2.41 -9.94 9.73
N ARG A 91 1.67 -8.92 9.28
CA ARG A 91 0.99 -8.87 7.98
C ARG A 91 1.61 -7.93 6.95
N VAL A 92 2.70 -7.24 7.27
CA VAL A 92 3.39 -6.38 6.29
C VAL A 92 4.06 -7.24 5.21
N MET A 93 4.43 -8.48 5.55
CA MET A 93 5.06 -9.45 4.66
C MET A 93 4.08 -10.37 3.92
N ALA A 94 2.85 -10.52 4.42
CA ALA A 94 1.79 -11.31 3.77
C ALA A 94 1.08 -10.47 2.69
N VAL A 95 1.83 -10.08 1.66
CA VAL A 95 1.23 -9.92 0.34
C VAL A 95 1.32 -11.31 -0.28
N ASP A 96 0.39 -12.17 0.13
CA ASP A 96 0.02 -13.35 -0.65
C ASP A 96 -0.85 -12.80 -1.81
N GLN A 97 -0.17 -12.43 -2.90
CA GLN A 97 -0.83 -12.34 -4.19
C GLN A 97 -0.50 -13.63 -4.91
N ASP A 98 -1.38 -14.62 -4.75
CA ASP A 98 -1.54 -15.73 -5.68
C ASP A 98 -2.01 -15.21 -7.05
#